data_AF-A0A378IEC3-F1
#
_entry.id   AF-A0A378IEC3-F1
#
_cell.length_a   1.000
_cell.length_b   1.000
_cell.length_c   1.000
_cell.angle_alpha   90.00
_cell.angle_beta   90.00
_cell.angle_gamma   90.00
#
_symmetry.space_group_name_H-M   'P 1'
#
loop_
_entity.id
_entity.type
_entity.pdbx_description
1 polymer ?
#
loop_
_entity_poly.entity_id
_entity_poly.type
_entity_poly.pdbx_seq_one_letter_code
_entity_poly.pdbx_strand_id
1 'polypeptide(L)' 'MTLLNTRDYTGYSDSSLEDAIAQALAKSGKDHDQVKVIETRSTQPQDSKRHYQATLTTFSE' A
#
# COMPACT_ATOMS: atom_id res chain seq x y z
N MET A 1 -10.75 24.85 3.58
CA MET A 1 -10.59 24.18 2.27
C MET A 1 -9.69 23.00 2.53
N THR A 2 -10.24 21.81 2.77
CA THR A 2 -9.41 20.65 3.10
C THR A 2 -8.94 20.04 1.78
N LEU A 3 -7.68 20.25 1.44
CA LEU A 3 -7.05 19.69 0.25
C LEU A 3 -6.78 18.20 0.50
N LEU A 4 -7.83 17.37 0.47
CA LEU A 4 -7.70 15.91 0.57
C LEU A 4 -7.07 15.36 -0.71
N ASN A 5 -5.76 15.54 -0.87
CA ASN A 5 -4.99 14.92 -1.92
C ASN A 5 -4.89 13.41 -1.64
N THR A 6 -5.97 12.69 -1.95
CA THR A 6 -6.05 11.23 -1.86
C THR A 6 -5.38 10.61 -3.06
N ARG A 7 -4.12 10.24 -2.90
CA ARG A 7 -3.42 9.39 -3.87
C ARG A 7 -3.37 7.97 -3.32
N ASP A 8 -3.67 7.04 -4.21
CA ASP A 8 -3.61 5.62 -3.91
C ASP A 8 -2.27 5.05 -4.36
N TYR A 9 -1.59 4.36 -3.45
CA TYR A 9 -0.30 3.74 -3.65
C TYR A 9 -0.41 2.25 -3.40
N THR A 10 -0.05 1.47 -4.41
CA THR A 10 -0.07 0.02 -4.33
C THR A 10 1.35 -0.53 -4.23
N GLY A 11 1.59 -1.34 -3.20
CA GLY A 11 2.80 -2.09 -2.98
C GLY A 11 2.56 -3.59 -3.16
N TYR A 12 3.62 -4.28 -3.56
CA TYR A 12 3.60 -5.71 -3.82
C TYR A 12 4.77 -6.36 -3.11
N SER A 13 4.57 -7.58 -2.60
CA SER A 13 5.65 -8.37 -2.04
C SER A 13 5.33 -9.85 -2.16
N ASP A 14 6.35 -10.66 -2.41
CA ASP A 14 6.23 -12.13 -2.43
C ASP A 14 6.50 -12.77 -1.07
N SER A 15 6.92 -11.95 -0.11
CA SER A 15 7.41 -12.42 1.20
C SER A 15 6.34 -12.24 2.27
N SER A 16 5.75 -11.05 2.40
CA SER A 16 4.79 -10.72 3.45
C SER A 16 3.96 -9.48 3.13
N LEU A 17 2.81 -9.35 3.78
CA LEU A 17 1.95 -8.16 3.66
C LEU A 17 2.63 -6.89 4.20
N GLU A 18 3.41 -7.01 5.28
CA GLU A 18 4.15 -5.91 5.89
C GLU A 18 5.14 -5.28 4.90
N ASP A 19 5.80 -6.13 4.10
CA ASP A 19 6.75 -5.71 3.07
C ASP A 19 6.02 -5.02 1.90
N ALA A 20 4.84 -5.51 1.52
CA ALA A 20 3.97 -4.84 0.53
C ALA A 20 3.50 -3.46 1.04
N ILE A 21 3.15 -3.34 2.32
CA ILE A 21 2.78 -2.06 2.95
C ILE A 21 3.98 -1.11 2.99
N ALA A 22 5.17 -1.59 3.36
CA ALA A 22 6.39 -0.79 3.38
C ALA A 22 6.74 -0.26 1.97
N GLN A 23 6.57 -1.07 0.92
CA GLN A 23 6.72 -0.61 -0.45
C GLN A 23 5.70 0.47 -0.83
N ALA A 24 4.43 0.30 -0.45
CA ALA A 24 3.40 1.29 -0.72
C ALA A 24 3.68 2.62 0.01
N LEU A 25 4.12 2.56 1.27
CA LEU A 25 4.57 3.70 2.08
C LEU A 25 5.76 4.43 1.43
N ALA A 26 6.75 3.68 0.96
CA ALA A 26 7.92 4.24 0.29
C ALA A 26 7.54 5.00 -0.99
N LYS A 27 6.55 4.50 -1.75
CA LYS A 27 6.00 5.17 -2.95
C LYS A 27 5.21 6.42 -2.61
N SER A 28 4.52 6.41 -1.47
CA SER A 28 3.79 7.55 -0.91
C SER A 28 4.72 8.73 -0.64
N GLY A 29 5.96 8.49 -0.19
CA GLY A 29 6.89 9.58 0.16
C GLY A 29 6.56 10.19 1.53
N LYS A 30 7.20 11.33 1.85
CA LYS A 30 7.17 11.97 3.18
C LYS A 30 6.16 13.11 3.34
N ASP A 31 5.50 13.53 2.27
CA ASP A 31 4.61 14.71 2.24
C ASP A 31 3.14 14.40 2.60
N HIS A 32 2.91 13.32 3.34
CA HIS A 32 1.57 12.87 3.71
C HIS A 32 1.44 12.74 5.24
N ASP A 33 0.50 13.48 5.82
CA ASP A 33 0.18 13.48 7.26
C ASP A 33 -0.49 12.19 7.71
N GLN A 34 -1.26 11.55 6.82
CA GLN A 34 -1.97 10.33 7.14
C GLN A 34 -1.94 9.33 5.99
N VAL A 35 -1.79 8.06 6.34
CA VAL A 35 -1.92 6.92 5.43
C VAL A 35 -2.96 5.97 5.98
N LYS A 36 -3.83 5.45 5.12
CA LYS A 36 -4.78 4.39 5.44
C LYS A 36 -4.64 3.24 4.47
N VAL A 37 -4.61 2.02 5.01
CA VAL A 37 -4.73 0.81 4.20
C VAL A 37 -6.19 0.68 3.79
N ILE A 38 -6.47 0.75 2.50
CA ILE A 38 -7.84 0.61 1.96
C ILE A 38 -8.10 -0.80 1.43
N GLU A 39 -7.06 -1.51 1.03
CA GLU A 39 -7.19 -2.85 0.49
C GLU A 39 -5.93 -3.69 0.73
N THR A 40 -6.13 -4.96 1.08
CA THR A 40 -5.06 -5.96 1.14
C THR A 40 -5.50 -7.19 0.36
N ARG A 41 -4.75 -7.56 -0.66
CA ARG A 41 -4.99 -8.77 -1.46
C ARG A 41 -3.84 -9.74 -1.27
N SER A 42 -4.16 -11.02 -1.28
CA SER A 42 -3.17 -12.08 -1.36
C SER A 42 -3.59 -13.07 -2.43
N THR A 43 -2.63 -13.45 -3.26
CA THR A 43 -2.84 -14.44 -4.32
C THR A 43 -1.86 -15.57 -4.08
N GLN A 44 -2.37 -16.79 -4.01
CA GLN A 44 -1.55 -17.99 -3.90
C GLN A 44 -1.82 -18.88 -5.12
N PRO A 45 -1.13 -18.64 -6.26
CA PRO A 45 -1.09 -19.62 -7.33
C PRO A 45 -0.57 -20.97 -6.80
N GLN A 46 -1.03 -22.07 -7.39
CA GLN A 46 -0.66 -23.46 -7.06
C GLN A 46 0.87 -23.70 -7.01
N ASP A 47 1.66 -22.81 -7.60
CA ASP A 47 3.13 -22.86 -7.70
C ASP A 47 3.88 -22.40 -6.41
N SER A 48 3.22 -22.45 -5.24
CA SER A 48 3.79 -22.11 -3.91
C SER A 48 4.28 -20.68 -3.70
N LYS A 49 4.24 -19.80 -4.71
CA LYS A 49 4.54 -18.37 -4.54
C LYS A 49 3.31 -17.65 -4.01
N ARG A 50 3.46 -16.94 -2.89
CA ARG A 50 2.41 -16.08 -2.34
C ARG A 50 2.70 -14.66 -2.76
N HIS A 51 1.78 -14.05 -3.47
CA HIS A 51 1.86 -12.64 -3.83
C HIS A 51 0.98 -11.84 -2.87
N TYR A 52 1.57 -10.89 -2.16
CA TYR A 52 0.88 -9.94 -1.30
C TYR A 52 0.80 -8.60 -2.02
N GLN A 53 -0.34 -7.97 -1.90
CA GLN A 53 -0.62 -6.65 -2.44
C GLN A 53 -1.29 -5.83 -1.36
N ALA A 54 -0.78 -4.62 -1.14
CA ALA A 54 -1.36 -3.66 -0.21
C ALA A 54 -1.58 -2.33 -0.93
N THR A 55 -2.80 -1.80 -0.82
CA THR A 55 -3.17 -0.50 -1.36
C THR A 55 -3.36 0.46 -0.19
N LEU A 56 -2.58 1.52 -0.19
CA LEU A 56 -2.65 2.62 0.76
C LEU A 56 -3.26 3.84 0.09
N THR A 57 -4.02 4.62 0.81
CA THR A 57 -4.42 5.96 0.40
C THR A 57 -3.77 6.96 1.34
N THR A 58 -3.20 8.03 0.78
CA THR A 58 -2.55 9.10 1.55
C THR A 58 -3.45 10.30 1.68
N PHE A 59 -3.31 11.05 2.77
CA PHE A 59 -3.97 12.33 2.97
C PHE A 59 -2.91 13.35 3.39
N SER A 60 -3.01 14.55 2.83
CA SER A 60 -2.26 15.73 3.24
C SER A 60 -3.30 16.82 3.58
N GLU A 61 -3.02 17.69 4.55
CA GLU A 61 -3.91 18.79 4.94
C GLU A 61 -3.67 20.07 4.12
#